data_AF-A0A7D9LH15-F1
#
_entry.id   AF-A0A7D9LH15-F1
#
_cell.length_a   1.000
_cell.length_b   1.000
_cell.length_c   1.000
_cell.angle_alpha   90.00
_cell.angle_beta   90.00
_cell.angle_gamma   90.00
#
_symmetry.space_group_name_H-M   'P 1'
#
loop_
_entity.id
_entity.type
_entity.pdbx_description
1 polymer ?
#
loop_
_entity_poly.entity_id
_entity_poly.type
_entity_poly.pdbx_seq_one_letter_code
_entity_poly.pdbx_strand_id
1 'polypeptide(L)'
;MIEYKYEKMIYKAWEPEYEIGGYSLIEVDSVDLIKYPKVKDVPWSFVTVNAGDCLFVPKSHYHQVNSYGSNNIAVAILFSRLDKLDEYDNTGCETLSYVPLSQLDVDWKYPGYGKMSMGNTHLENA
;
A
#
# COMPACT_ATOMS: atom_id res chain seq x y z
N MET A 1 0.70 -3.95 11.48
CA MET A 1 1.46 -4.24 10.25
C MET A 1 2.14 -5.59 10.39
N ILE A 2 2.24 -6.34 9.29
CA ILE A 2 2.84 -7.67 9.23
C ILE A 2 3.85 -7.68 8.08
N GLU A 3 5.06 -8.17 8.36
CA GLU A 3 6.11 -8.29 7.35
C GLU A 3 5.76 -9.32 6.27
N TYR A 4 6.20 -9.04 5.04
CA TYR A 4 5.91 -9.89 3.88
C TYR A 4 6.36 -11.36 4.06
N LYS A 5 7.42 -11.62 4.84
CA LYS A 5 7.90 -12.99 5.12
C LYS A 5 6.84 -13.91 5.75
N TYR A 6 5.82 -13.34 6.40
CA TYR A 6 4.70 -14.09 7.01
C TYR A 6 3.50 -14.27 6.08
N GLU A 7 3.57 -13.83 4.81
CA GLU A 7 2.46 -13.89 3.85
C GLU A 7 1.79 -15.27 3.77
N LYS A 8 2.57 -16.36 3.80
CA LYS A 8 2.05 -17.74 3.69
C LYS A 8 1.14 -18.15 4.86
N MET A 9 1.19 -17.40 5.95
CA MET A 9 0.37 -17.59 7.15
C MET A 9 -0.90 -16.73 7.10
N ILE A 10 -0.95 -15.74 6.20
CA ILE A 10 -2.10 -14.86 6.01
C ILE A 10 -3.07 -15.52 5.01
N TYR A 11 -4.32 -15.65 5.44
CA TYR A 11 -5.41 -16.08 4.59
C TYR A 11 -5.80 -14.89 3.71
N LYS A 12 -5.59 -15.00 2.41
CA LYS A 12 -5.78 -13.90 1.45
C LYS A 12 -6.62 -14.30 0.25
N ALA A 13 -7.25 -13.31 -0.35
CA ALA A 13 -7.74 -13.36 -1.71
C ALA A 13 -6.92 -12.40 -2.58
N TRP A 14 -6.91 -12.68 -3.87
CA TRP A 14 -6.26 -11.83 -4.85
C TRP A 14 -7.28 -10.83 -5.41
N GLU A 15 -6.80 -9.63 -5.71
CA GLU A 15 -7.56 -8.73 -6.57
C GLU A 15 -7.56 -9.29 -8.02
N PRO A 16 -8.46 -8.81 -8.90
CA PRO A 16 -8.45 -9.20 -10.31
C PRO A 16 -7.06 -9.03 -10.95
N GLU A 17 -6.77 -9.74 -12.05
CA GLU A 17 -5.42 -9.79 -12.65
C GLU A 17 -4.86 -8.40 -13.05
N TYR A 18 -5.74 -7.45 -13.36
CA TYR A 18 -5.37 -6.04 -13.66
C TYR A 18 -5.12 -5.18 -12.42
N GLU A 19 -5.36 -5.71 -11.23
CA GLU A 19 -5.09 -5.09 -9.94
C GLU A 19 -3.88 -5.78 -9.31
N ILE A 20 -2.74 -5.10 -9.23
CA ILE A 20 -1.53 -5.69 -8.67
C ILE A 20 -1.60 -5.71 -7.14
N GLY A 21 -2.42 -6.61 -6.57
CA GLY A 21 -2.66 -6.66 -5.14
C GLY A 21 -3.51 -7.82 -4.63
N GLY A 22 -3.78 -7.80 -3.34
CA GLY A 22 -4.57 -8.80 -2.63
C GLY A 22 -4.96 -8.30 -1.25
N TYR A 23 -5.97 -8.92 -0.65
CA TYR A 23 -6.49 -8.53 0.67
C TYR A 23 -6.64 -9.74 1.58
N SER A 24 -6.58 -9.51 2.89
CA SER A 24 -6.79 -10.58 3.86
C SER A 24 -8.28 -10.94 3.97
N LEU A 25 -8.56 -12.22 4.16
CA LEU A 25 -9.90 -12.75 4.45
C LEU A 25 -10.23 -12.73 5.95
N ILE A 26 -9.31 -12.22 6.77
CA ILE A 26 -9.40 -12.22 8.22
C ILE A 26 -10.02 -10.91 8.67
N GLU A 27 -11.03 -11.00 9.54
CA GLU A 27 -11.52 -9.84 10.26
C GLU A 27 -10.52 -9.48 11.36
N VAL A 28 -9.73 -8.43 11.13
CA VAL A 28 -8.55 -8.10 11.95
C VAL A 28 -8.95 -7.73 13.38
N ASP A 29 -10.09 -7.07 13.56
CA ASP A 29 -10.58 -6.65 14.88
C ASP A 29 -11.27 -7.79 15.66
N SER A 30 -11.54 -8.93 15.01
CA SER A 30 -12.19 -10.10 15.62
C SER A 30 -11.74 -11.42 14.97
N VAL A 31 -10.48 -11.78 15.17
CA VAL A 31 -9.86 -12.93 14.50
C VAL A 31 -10.46 -14.26 14.98
N ASP A 32 -11.07 -15.01 14.05
CA ASP A 32 -11.47 -16.41 14.26
C ASP A 32 -10.26 -17.35 14.13
N LEU A 33 -9.69 -17.75 15.27
CA LEU A 33 -8.53 -18.65 15.31
C LEU A 33 -8.87 -20.13 15.03
N ILE A 34 -10.16 -20.50 15.03
CA ILE A 34 -10.60 -21.85 14.60
C ILE A 34 -10.58 -21.92 13.07
N LYS A 35 -11.06 -20.85 12.41
CA LYS A 35 -11.06 -20.73 10.95
C LYS A 35 -9.67 -20.38 10.38
N TYR A 36 -8.91 -19.55 11.08
CA TYR A 36 -7.62 -19.01 10.62
C TYR A 36 -6.44 -19.33 11.55
N PRO A 37 -6.20 -20.59 11.94
CA PRO A 37 -5.25 -20.94 13.01
C PRO A 37 -3.80 -20.53 12.75
N LYS A 38 -3.37 -20.37 11.49
CA LYS A 38 -1.98 -20.01 11.16
C LYS A 38 -1.58 -18.63 11.67
N VAL A 39 -2.53 -17.70 11.84
CA VAL A 39 -2.17 -16.32 12.21
C VAL A 39 -1.80 -16.15 13.68
N LYS A 40 -2.08 -17.15 14.52
CA LYS A 40 -1.76 -17.10 15.95
C LYS A 40 -0.25 -16.87 16.21
N ASP A 41 0.59 -17.33 15.29
CA ASP A 41 2.05 -17.28 15.39
C ASP A 41 2.67 -16.14 14.56
N VAL A 42 1.84 -15.27 13.97
CA VAL A 42 2.31 -14.16 13.13
C VAL A 42 2.58 -12.93 14.01
N PRO A 43 3.85 -12.48 14.13
CA PRO A 43 4.13 -11.24 14.82
C PRO A 43 3.63 -10.05 14.01
N TRP A 44 3.12 -9.05 14.72
CA TRP A 44 2.60 -7.84 14.14
C TRP A 44 3.03 -6.63 14.97
N SER A 45 3.13 -5.49 14.30
CA SER A 45 3.40 -4.20 14.94
C SER A 45 2.16 -3.31 14.92
N PHE A 46 1.99 -2.51 15.96
CA PHE A 46 0.96 -1.47 16.05
C PHE A 46 1.63 -0.11 16.06
N VAL A 47 1.01 0.86 15.39
CA VAL A 47 1.46 2.25 15.41
C VAL A 47 0.25 3.18 15.36
N THR A 48 0.29 4.24 16.16
CA THR A 48 -0.64 5.37 16.08
C THR A 48 0.06 6.51 15.35
N VAL A 49 -0.52 6.96 14.24
CA VAL A 49 0.02 8.05 13.41
C VAL A 49 -0.77 9.31 13.72
N ASN A 50 -0.09 10.39 14.12
CA ASN A 50 -0.72 11.68 14.40
C ASN A 50 -0.43 12.70 13.28
N ALA A 51 -1.04 13.88 13.39
CA ALA A 51 -0.80 14.97 12.44
C ALA A 51 0.70 15.35 12.41
N GLY A 52 1.28 15.28 11.21
CA GLY A 52 2.71 15.57 10.99
C GLY A 52 3.63 14.35 11.03
N ASP A 53 3.15 13.20 11.51
CA ASP A 53 3.93 11.96 11.49
C ASP A 53 3.99 11.36 10.07
N CYS A 54 5.12 10.75 9.73
CA CYS A 54 5.28 9.98 8.51
C CYS A 54 5.52 8.50 8.84
N LEU A 55 4.73 7.62 8.24
CA LEU A 55 4.89 6.17 8.36
C LEU A 55 5.47 5.59 7.06
N PHE A 56 6.67 5.03 7.13
CA PHE A 56 7.22 4.25 6.02
C PHE A 56 6.68 2.81 6.07
N VAL A 57 5.95 2.41 5.03
CA VAL A 57 5.44 1.05 4.87
C VAL A 57 6.26 0.36 3.78
N PRO A 58 7.15 -0.60 4.12
CA PRO A 58 7.97 -1.26 3.11
C PRO A 58 7.10 -2.08 2.14
N LYS A 59 7.66 -2.35 0.95
CA LYS A 59 7.02 -3.14 -0.10
C LYS A 59 6.36 -4.41 0.46
N SER A 60 5.13 -4.67 -0.01
CA SER A 60 4.34 -5.86 0.29
C SER A 60 4.02 -6.12 1.77
N HIS A 61 4.15 -5.11 2.64
CA HIS A 61 3.71 -5.23 4.03
C HIS A 61 2.18 -5.22 4.13
N TYR A 62 1.64 -6.19 4.87
CA TYR A 62 0.23 -6.21 5.20
C TYR A 62 -0.03 -5.16 6.28
N HIS A 63 -1.00 -4.28 6.04
CA HIS A 63 -1.37 -3.21 6.95
C HIS A 63 -2.89 -3.05 6.99
N GLN A 64 -3.41 -2.83 8.19
CA GLN A 64 -4.80 -2.47 8.46
C GLN A 64 -4.76 -1.07 9.05
N VAL A 65 -5.66 -0.19 8.60
CA VAL A 65 -5.76 1.18 9.09
C VAL A 65 -7.14 1.40 9.67
N ASN A 66 -7.18 1.73 10.96
CA ASN A 66 -8.41 2.12 11.65
C ASN A 66 -8.36 3.62 11.93
N SER A 67 -9.41 4.35 11.55
CA SER A 67 -9.55 5.78 11.83
C SER A 67 -10.43 5.99 13.06
N TYR A 68 -10.02 6.91 13.95
CA TYR A 68 -10.75 7.22 15.19
C TYR A 68 -11.04 8.72 15.30
N GLY A 69 -12.10 9.07 16.05
CA GLY A 69 -12.47 10.46 16.31
C GLY A 69 -13.21 11.13 15.16
N SER A 70 -12.80 12.34 14.81
CA SER A 70 -13.37 13.14 13.72
C SER A 70 -12.83 12.71 12.34
N ASN A 71 -12.99 13.57 11.33
CA ASN A 71 -12.42 13.34 10.00
C ASN A 71 -10.89 13.20 10.07
N ASN A 72 -10.37 12.16 9.42
CA ASN A 72 -8.94 11.89 9.29
C ASN A 72 -8.53 12.10 7.82
N ILE A 73 -7.37 12.73 7.60
CA ILE A 73 -6.78 12.93 6.27
C ILE A 73 -5.34 12.43 6.33
N ALA A 74 -4.98 11.55 5.40
CA ALA A 74 -3.62 11.05 5.22
C ALA A 74 -3.23 11.14 3.74
N VAL A 75 -1.94 11.35 3.47
CA VAL A 75 -1.38 11.37 2.10
C VAL A 75 -0.36 10.24 2.01
N ALA A 76 -0.51 9.39 0.99
CA ALA A 76 0.44 8.33 0.70
C ALA A 76 1.25 8.69 -0.55
N ILE A 77 2.57 8.52 -0.48
CA ILE A 77 3.47 8.61 -1.63
C ILE A 77 3.96 7.19 -1.90
N LEU A 78 3.56 6.63 -3.04
CA LEU A 78 3.96 5.29 -3.45
C LEU A 78 5.10 5.40 -4.45
N PHE A 79 6.18 4.69 -4.16
CA PHE A 79 7.32 4.58 -5.06
C PHE A 79 7.20 3.31 -5.91
N SER A 80 7.63 3.39 -7.16
CA SER A 80 7.68 2.23 -8.06
C SER A 80 8.46 1.09 -7.44
N ARG A 81 8.02 -0.14 -7.75
CA ARG A 81 8.77 -1.34 -7.39
C ARG A 81 10.06 -1.35 -8.23
N LEU A 82 11.18 -0.99 -7.63
CA LEU A 82 12.50 -0.96 -8.26
C LEU A 82 13.04 -2.39 -8.51
N ASP A 83 12.21 -3.25 -9.10
CA ASP A 83 12.50 -4.68 -9.30
C ASP A 83 13.43 -4.92 -10.51
N LYS A 84 13.69 -3.86 -11.30
CA LYS A 84 14.51 -3.86 -12.51
C LYS A 84 15.52 -2.69 -12.50
N LEU A 85 16.23 -2.52 -11.39
CA LEU A 85 17.25 -1.47 -11.26
C LEU A 85 18.32 -1.54 -12.36
N ASP A 86 18.62 -2.75 -12.84
CA ASP A 86 19.59 -2.96 -13.93
C ASP A 86 19.09 -2.41 -15.28
N GLU A 87 17.78 -2.23 -15.44
CA GLU A 87 17.14 -1.62 -16.61
C GLU A 87 16.83 -0.13 -16.39
N TYR A 88 17.06 0.39 -15.18
CA TYR A 88 16.75 1.76 -14.83
C TYR A 88 17.87 2.69 -15.31
N ASP A 89 17.55 3.53 -16.30
CA ASP A 89 18.42 4.62 -16.72
C ASP A 89 18.44 5.70 -15.64
N ASN A 90 19.55 5.76 -14.89
CA ASN A 90 19.77 6.76 -13.85
C ASN A 90 20.51 8.01 -14.37
N THR A 91 20.70 8.14 -15.69
CA THR A 91 21.30 9.34 -16.28
C THR A 91 20.35 10.53 -16.13
N GLY A 92 20.90 11.73 -15.92
CA GLY A 92 20.10 12.96 -15.75
C GLY A 92 19.70 13.31 -14.32
N CYS A 93 20.00 12.46 -13.32
CA CYS A 93 19.80 12.78 -11.90
C CYS A 93 20.86 13.73 -11.30
N GLU A 94 21.83 14.21 -12.10
CA GLU A 94 22.95 15.03 -11.60
C GLU A 94 22.54 16.47 -11.25
N THR A 95 21.44 16.96 -11.82
CA THR A 95 20.95 18.33 -11.56
C THR A 95 19.52 18.25 -11.03
N LEU A 96 19.38 18.18 -9.72
CA LEU A 96 18.07 18.18 -9.05
C LEU A 96 17.60 19.62 -8.85
N SER A 97 16.48 19.99 -9.48
CA SER A 97 15.75 21.21 -9.16
C SER A 97 14.56 20.89 -8.27
N TYR A 98 14.24 21.79 -7.34
CA TYR A 98 13.04 21.65 -6.52
C TYR A 98 11.79 21.76 -7.39
N VAL A 99 10.94 20.74 -7.34
CA VAL A 99 9.60 20.73 -7.96
C VAL A 99 8.58 20.63 -6.83
N PRO A 100 7.67 21.60 -6.65
CA PRO A 100 6.61 21.48 -5.67
C PRO A 100 5.66 20.35 -6.06
N LEU A 101 5.07 19.66 -5.08
CA LEU A 101 4.17 18.54 -5.32
C LEU A 101 2.99 18.90 -6.23
N SER A 102 2.54 20.16 -6.23
CA SER A 102 1.49 20.67 -7.12
C SER A 102 1.87 20.70 -8.61
N GLN A 103 3.16 20.63 -8.92
CA GLN A 103 3.70 20.58 -10.28
C GLN A 103 4.20 19.17 -10.66
N LEU A 104 4.16 18.22 -9.72
CA LEU A 104 4.53 16.83 -10.00
C LEU A 104 3.42 16.18 -10.84
N ASP A 105 3.76 15.67 -12.01
CA ASP A 105 2.85 14.83 -12.78
C ASP A 105 2.83 13.44 -12.13
N VAL A 106 1.73 13.14 -11.43
CA VAL A 106 1.54 11.84 -10.79
C VAL A 106 1.05 10.84 -11.83
N ASP A 107 1.69 9.67 -11.87
CA ASP A 107 1.35 8.59 -12.80
C ASP A 107 -0.12 8.18 -12.69
N TRP A 108 -0.70 8.23 -11.48
CA TRP A 108 -2.09 7.83 -11.21
C TRP A 108 -2.91 8.96 -10.63
N LYS A 109 -4.02 9.30 -11.30
CA LYS A 109 -4.98 10.35 -10.89
C LYS A 109 -6.35 9.73 -10.63
N TYR A 110 -6.90 9.97 -9.44
CA TYR A 110 -8.28 9.57 -9.12
C TYR A 110 -9.28 10.49 -9.83
N PRO A 111 -10.22 9.96 -10.64
CA PRO A 111 -11.15 10.79 -11.41
C PRO A 111 -12.27 11.42 -10.56
N GLY A 112 -12.28 11.22 -9.25
CA GLY A 112 -13.27 11.79 -8.33
C GLY A 112 -14.53 10.94 -8.16
N TYR A 113 -14.63 9.79 -8.81
CA TYR A 113 -15.75 8.85 -8.69
C TYR A 113 -15.29 7.40 -8.80
N GLY A 114 -16.12 6.47 -8.30
CA GLY A 114 -15.84 5.04 -8.32
C GLY A 114 -15.02 4.55 -7.12
N LYS A 115 -14.62 3.28 -7.16
CA LYS A 115 -13.63 2.72 -6.22
C LYS A 115 -12.30 2.63 -6.97
N MET A 116 -11.27 3.23 -6.40
CA MET A 116 -9.90 3.03 -6.86
C MET A 116 -9.25 2.07 -5.87
N SER A 117 -9.13 0.80 -6.26
CA SER A 117 -8.23 -0.13 -5.58
C SER A 117 -6.79 0.34 -5.81
N MET A 118 -5.91 -0.04 -4.89
CA MET A 118 -4.50 0.34 -4.91
C MET A 118 -3.73 -0.28 -6.10
N GLY A 119 -4.40 -1.09 -6.92
CA GLY A 119 -3.83 -1.86 -8.03
C GLY A 119 -4.24 -1.43 -9.44
N ASN A 120 -5.09 -0.41 -9.66
CA ASN A 120 -5.72 -0.27 -10.99
C ASN A 120 -4.87 0.52 -11.99
N THR A 121 -4.42 -0.19 -13.03
CA THR A 121 -3.77 0.32 -14.24
C THR A 121 -4.76 0.73 -15.34
N HIS A 122 -5.89 1.37 -15.03
CA HIS A 122 -6.80 1.89 -16.06
C HIS A 122 -6.25 3.16 -16.72
N LEU A 123 -5.20 2.98 -17.51
CA LEU A 123 -4.74 3.89 -18.57
C LEU A 123 -4.32 3.11 -19.82
N GLU A 124 -5.01 2.03 -20.18
CA GLU A 124 -4.99 1.53 -21.56
C GLU A 124 -6.41 1.10 -21.96
N ASN A 125 -6.95 1.73 -23.02
CA ASN A 125 -8.27 1.56 -23.64
C ASN A 125 -9.39 2.55 -23.22
N ALA A 126 -9.12 3.85 -23.32
CA ALA A 126 -10.14 4.85 -23.66
C ALA A 126 -9.78 5.52 -25.00
#